data_AF-A0A843GFZ3-F1
#
_entry.id   AF-A0A843GFZ3-F1
#
_cell.length_a   1.000
_cell.length_b   1.000
_cell.length_c   1.000
_cell.angle_alpha   90.00
_cell.angle_beta   90.00
_cell.angle_gamma   90.00
#
_symmetry.space_group_name_H-M   'P 1'
#
loop_
_entity.id
_entity.type
_entity.pdbx_description
1 polymer ?
#
loop_
_entity_poly.entity_id
_entity_poly.type
_entity_poly.pdbx_seq_one_letter_code
_entity_poly.pdbx_strand_id
1 'polypeptide(L)'
;MNQEKKINYKKCYAVTGFNSKQVWVYDDEHDVYIDPPKCVIDEIEGKTDSFDEQESLLDEIIKTDPDWLQDEAYTYDGETTDI
;
A
#
# COMPACT_ATOMS: atom_id res chain seq x y z
N MET A 1 0.80 -14.52 24.84
CA MET A 1 1.80 -13.59 24.27
C MET A 1 1.50 -13.53 22.79
N ASN A 2 0.74 -12.54 22.34
CA ASN A 2 0.55 -12.33 20.90
C ASN A 2 1.83 -11.65 20.42
N GLN A 3 2.61 -12.35 19.61
CA GLN A 3 3.68 -11.71 18.85
C GLN A 3 2.97 -10.76 17.88
N GLU A 4 3.08 -9.46 18.16
CA GLU A 4 2.70 -8.40 17.23
C GLU A 4 3.42 -8.70 15.91
N LYS A 5 2.66 -9.07 14.86
CA LYS A 5 3.21 -9.15 13.50
C LYS A 5 3.58 -7.73 13.11
N LYS A 6 4.84 -7.35 13.31
CA LYS A 6 5.35 -6.07 12.82
C LYS A 6 5.61 -6.22 11.33
N ILE A 7 4.74 -5.64 10.51
CA ILE A 7 4.97 -5.51 9.07
C ILE A 7 6.32 -4.83 8.86
N ASN A 8 7.19 -5.46 8.07
CA ASN A 8 8.52 -4.95 7.78
C ASN A 8 8.45 -4.08 6.52
N TYR A 9 8.10 -2.81 6.72
CA TYR A 9 7.94 -1.78 5.68
C TYR A 9 9.09 -1.68 4.66
N LYS A 10 10.29 -2.18 4.98
CA LYS A 10 11.43 -2.23 4.04
C LYS A 10 11.24 -3.18 2.85
N LYS A 11 10.20 -4.01 2.87
CA LYS A 11 9.82 -4.91 1.78
C LYS A 11 8.48 -4.53 1.14
N CYS A 12 7.88 -3.43 1.57
CA CYS A 12 6.70 -2.87 0.95
C CYS A 12 7.07 -2.11 -0.32
N TYR A 13 6.28 -2.25 -1.37
CA TYR A 13 6.41 -1.44 -2.59
C TYR A 13 5.04 -1.11 -3.17
N ALA A 14 4.97 0.00 -3.90
CA ALA A 14 3.74 0.42 -4.56
C ALA A 14 3.43 -0.50 -5.76
N VAL A 15 2.15 -0.84 -5.93
CA VAL A 15 1.64 -1.62 -7.06
C VAL A 15 0.31 -1.05 -7.51
N THR A 16 0.04 -1.04 -8.81
CA THR A 16 -1.28 -0.74 -9.34
C THR A 16 -2.16 -1.99 -9.23
N GLY A 17 -3.30 -1.85 -8.55
CA GLY A 17 -4.29 -2.92 -8.49
C GLY A 17 -4.91 -3.16 -9.87
N PHE A 18 -4.94 -4.43 -10.29
CA PHE A 18 -5.33 -4.85 -11.63
C PHE A 18 -6.80 -4.51 -11.94
N ASN A 19 -7.68 -4.52 -10.93
CA ASN A 19 -9.11 -4.28 -11.08
C ASN A 19 -9.60 -3.00 -10.41
N SER A 20 -8.91 -2.55 -9.37
CA SER A 20 -9.31 -1.38 -8.58
C SER A 20 -9.01 -0.03 -9.25
N LYS A 21 -8.13 0.01 -10.27
CA LYS A 21 -7.63 1.27 -10.88
C LYS A 21 -7.10 2.25 -9.81
N GLN A 22 -6.50 1.70 -8.77
CA GLN A 22 -5.93 2.44 -7.65
C GLN A 22 -4.52 1.89 -7.40
N VAL A 23 -3.65 2.73 -6.85
CA VAL A 23 -2.38 2.27 -6.28
C VAL A 23 -2.58 1.68 -4.89
N TRP A 24 -1.84 0.62 -4.62
CA TRP A 24 -1.79 -0.14 -3.39
C TRP A 24 -0.35 -0.27 -2.93
N VAL A 25 -0.15 -0.66 -1.68
CA VAL A 25 1.14 -1.15 -1.21
C VAL A 25 1.07 -2.66 -1.09
N TYR A 26 2.10 -3.36 -1.55
CA TYR A 26 2.21 -4.80 -1.39
C TYR A 26 3.42 -5.14 -0.52
N ASP A 27 3.21 -6.02 0.48
CA ASP A 27 4.27 -6.59 1.31
C ASP A 27 4.56 -8.03 0.86
N ASP A 28 5.66 -8.20 0.12
CA ASP A 28 6.15 -9.48 -0.40
C ASP A 28 6.50 -10.50 0.69
N GLU A 29 6.79 -10.06 1.93
CA GLU A 29 7.15 -10.99 3.01
C GLU A 29 5.91 -11.71 3.59
N HIS A 30 4.78 -11.02 3.61
CA HIS A 30 3.54 -11.51 4.22
C HIS A 30 2.46 -11.84 3.18
N ASP A 31 2.70 -11.57 1.90
CA ASP A 31 1.74 -11.76 0.80
C ASP A 31 0.42 -11.00 1.05
N VAL A 32 0.53 -9.76 1.54
CA VAL A 32 -0.61 -8.90 1.87
C VAL A 32 -0.57 -7.60 1.08
N TYR A 33 -1.76 -7.10 0.76
CA TYR A 33 -1.95 -5.77 0.20
C TYR A 33 -2.36 -4.80 1.30
N ILE A 34 -1.94 -3.55 1.20
CA ILE A 34 -2.24 -2.48 2.13
C ILE A 34 -2.90 -1.36 1.32
N ASP A 35 -4.14 -1.02 1.67
CA ASP A 35 -4.90 0.07 1.08
C ASP A 35 -4.44 1.39 1.70
N PRO A 36 -3.76 2.29 0.96
CA PRO A 36 -3.37 3.57 1.52
C PRO A 36 -4.61 4.36 1.95
N PRO A 37 -4.54 5.15 3.03
CA PRO A 37 -5.66 6.00 3.44
C PRO A 37 -6.12 6.92 2.29
N LYS A 38 -7.43 7.19 2.22
CA LYS A 38 -8.01 8.03 1.15
C LYS A 38 -7.30 9.39 0.98
N CYS A 39 -6.82 9.99 2.05
CA CYS A 39 -6.07 11.25 1.96
C CYS A 39 -4.73 11.13 1.21
N VAL A 40 -4.09 9.95 1.25
CA VAL A 40 -2.88 9.65 0.48
C VAL A 40 -3.23 9.45 -0.99
N ILE A 41 -4.27 8.66 -1.28
CA ILE A 41 -4.76 8.44 -2.65
C ILE A 41 -5.17 9.76 -3.31
N ASP A 42 -6.01 10.56 -2.64
CA ASP A 42 -6.47 11.85 -3.16
C ASP A 42 -5.28 12.82 -3.40
N GLU A 43 -4.21 12.77 -2.58
CA GLU A 43 -3.01 13.57 -2.80
C GLU A 43 -2.25 13.13 -4.05
N ILE A 44 -2.12 11.83 -4.28
CA ILE A 44 -1.42 11.25 -5.43
C ILE A 44 -2.20 11.54 -6.72
N GLU A 45 -3.50 11.24 -6.75
CA GLU A 45 -4.38 11.51 -7.89
C GLU A 45 -4.49 13.02 -8.18
N GLY A 46 -4.39 13.87 -7.16
CA GLY A 46 -4.34 15.32 -7.34
C GLY A 46 -3.05 15.83 -8.01
N LYS A 47 -1.99 15.01 -8.08
CA LYS A 47 -0.71 15.34 -8.73
C LYS A 47 -0.61 14.73 -10.13
N THR A 48 -1.18 13.55 -10.37
CA THR A 48 -1.06 12.84 -11.64
C THR A 48 -2.17 11.81 -11.88
N ASP A 49 -2.56 11.66 -13.15
CA ASP A 49 -3.48 10.61 -13.63
C ASP A 49 -2.74 9.35 -14.14
N SER A 50 -1.40 9.35 -14.11
CA SER A 50 -0.56 8.26 -14.64
C SER A 50 -0.21 7.25 -13.55
N PHE A 51 -0.62 5.99 -13.71
CA PHE A 51 -0.33 4.92 -12.74
C PHE A 51 1.16 4.73 -12.44
N ASP A 52 2.03 4.81 -13.46
CA ASP A 52 3.49 4.72 -13.25
C ASP A 52 4.02 5.85 -12.33
N GLU A 53 3.46 7.05 -12.46
CA GLU A 53 3.82 8.19 -11.61
C GLU A 53 3.17 8.08 -10.22
N GLN A 54 1.94 7.57 -10.14
CA GLN A 54 1.27 7.30 -8.87
C GLN A 54 2.02 6.25 -8.04
N GLU A 55 2.48 5.16 -8.66
CA GLU A 55 3.33 4.15 -8.01
C GLU A 55 4.62 4.78 -7.49
N SER A 56 5.28 5.61 -8.30
CA SER A 56 6.51 6.29 -7.89
C SER A 56 6.29 7.21 -6.68
N LEU A 57 5.19 7.99 -6.67
CA LEU A 57 4.84 8.87 -5.57
C LEU A 57 4.49 8.08 -4.30
N LEU A 58 3.73 6.99 -4.44
CA LEU A 58 3.40 6.13 -3.31
C LEU A 58 4.66 5.46 -2.74
N ASP A 59 5.59 5.03 -3.59
CA ASP A 59 6.87 4.45 -3.17
C ASP A 59 7.73 5.45 -2.37
N GLU A 60 7.71 6.74 -2.74
CA GLU A 60 8.33 7.79 -1.92
C GLU A 60 7.66 7.93 -0.55
N ILE A 61 6.33 7.84 -0.48
CA ILE A 61 5.58 7.89 0.78
C ILE A 61 5.91 6.67 1.66
N ILE A 62 5.94 5.46 1.09
CA ILE A 62 6.32 4.23 1.82
C ILE A 62 7.69 4.38 2.49
N LYS A 63 8.66 4.97 1.78
CA LYS A 63 10.02 5.20 2.31
C LYS A 63 10.06 6.13 3.51
N THR A 64 9.02 6.91 3.76
CA THR A 64 8.90 7.75 4.96
C THR A 64 8.46 6.97 6.21
N ASP A 65 8.18 5.66 6.08
CA ASP A 65 7.69 4.78 7.15
C ASP A 65 6.40 5.30 7.81
N PRO A 66 5.32 5.50 7.03
CA PRO A 66 4.06 5.99 7.58
C PRO A 66 3.36 4.94 8.44
N ASP A 67 2.73 5.39 9.52
CA ASP A 67 2.12 4.52 10.54
C ASP A 67 1.07 3.56 9.97
N TRP A 68 0.35 3.94 8.91
CA TRP A 68 -0.71 3.12 8.31
C TRP A 68 -0.18 1.84 7.64
N LEU A 69 1.12 1.74 7.34
CA LEU A 69 1.73 0.50 6.84
C LEU A 69 1.74 -0.62 7.89
N GLN A 70 1.69 -0.27 9.17
CA GLN A 70 1.73 -1.23 10.28
C GLN A 70 0.34 -1.49 10.88
N ASP A 71 -0.68 -0.81 10.37
CA ASP A 71 -2.04 -0.89 10.88
C ASP A 71 -2.86 -1.94 10.12
N GLU A 72 -3.26 -2.99 10.84
CA GLU A 72 -4.06 -4.11 10.30
C GLU A 72 -5.40 -3.64 9.70
N ALA A 73 -5.89 -2.44 10.06
CA ALA A 73 -7.10 -1.87 9.49
C ALA A 73 -6.99 -1.60 7.97
N TYR A 74 -5.77 -1.47 7.45
CA TYR A 74 -5.52 -1.22 6.02
C TYR A 74 -5.01 -2.47 5.30
N THR A 75 -4.76 -3.58 6.00
CA THR A 75 -4.18 -4.80 5.42
C THR A 75 -5.27 -5.76 4.91
N TYR A 76 -5.05 -6.32 3.73
CA TYR A 76 -5.92 -7.27 3.05
C TYR A 76 -5.12 -8.50 2.62
N ASP A 77 -5.60 -9.68 2.99
CA ASP A 77 -5.00 -10.95 2.62
C ASP A 77 -5.23 -11.23 1.12
N GLY A 78 -4.15 -11.54 0.39
CA GLY A 78 -4.16 -11.73 -1.07
C GLY A 78 -5.08 -12.85 -1.57
N GLU A 79 -5.56 -13.72 -0.69
CA GLU A 79 -6.49 -14.81 -1.04
C GLU A 79 -7.93 -14.36 -1.32
N THR A 80 -8.33 -13.13 -0.98
CA THR A 80 -9.76 -12.77 -0.93
C THR A 80 -10.22 -11.61 -1.81
N THR A 81 -9.34 -10.90 -2.49
CA THR A 81 -9.77 -9.68 -3.18
C THR A 81 -9.11 -9.55 -4.55
N ASP A 82 -9.95 -9.49 -5.59
CA ASP A 82 -9.60 -9.02 -6.94
C ASP A 82 -9.04 -7.58 -6.85
N ILE A 83 -7.75 -7.41 -6.53
CA ILE A 83 -7.08 -6.12 -6.39
C ILE A 83 -6.52 -5.65 -7.73
#